data_AF-A0A554J3M5-F1
#
_entry.id   AF-A0A554J3M5-F1
#
_cell.length_a   1.000
_cell.length_b   1.000
_cell.length_c   1.000
_cell.angle_alpha   90.00
_cell.angle_beta   90.00
_cell.angle_gamma   90.00
#
_symmetry.space_group_name_H-M   'P 1'
#
loop_
_entity.id
_entity.type
_entity.pdbx_description
1 polymer ?
#
loop_
_entity_poly.entity_id
_entity_poly.type
_entity_poly.pdbx_seq_one_letter_code
_entity_poly.pdbx_strand_id
1 'polypeptide(L)'
;MRKSLVRKELERLILDSHHRALAVATEMVDKEFGGNLDQALSDTDFVTRVQVSVREEWDKYLAAYCELELLEETEGFPAIHWYASRIDAIAQQLPTEVKALGYYPFCGIDFYWARVFKKTVFEDIGFGKQDMPNMWWEPARYGKQGRKQILAKLFELTVIPPTAKLTFVSGNAEVKRRNNDLNRATTTLIVKGGHDFLHFFGTRFKNERPLFGAIISISAVNTLRDIEHCLSAFSYEKVFSYAGNDFIAPYAMELRDAHVFLKYVIKA
;
A
#
# COMPACT_ATOMS: atom_id res chain seq x y z
N MET A 1 13.33 -5.15 -20.48
CA MET A 1 12.61 -6.42 -20.76
C MET A 1 11.30 -6.11 -21.47
N ARG A 2 10.92 -6.91 -22.48
CA ARG A 2 9.71 -6.69 -23.28
C ARG A 2 8.55 -7.48 -22.67
N LYS A 3 7.52 -6.79 -22.17
CA LYS A 3 6.25 -7.41 -21.74
C LYS A 3 5.58 -8.07 -22.95
N SER A 4 4.92 -9.22 -22.74
CA SER A 4 4.06 -9.82 -23.78
C SER A 4 2.87 -8.90 -24.11
N LEU A 5 2.15 -9.21 -25.19
CA LEU A 5 0.91 -8.51 -25.51
C LEU A 5 -0.17 -8.80 -24.47
N VAL A 6 -0.32 -10.05 -24.05
CA VAL A 6 -1.30 -10.48 -23.04
C VAL A 6 -1.10 -9.71 -21.73
N ARG A 7 0.13 -9.64 -21.21
CA ARG A 7 0.43 -8.87 -19.98
C ARG A 7 0.05 -7.40 -20.11
N LYS A 8 0.38 -6.76 -21.24
CA LYS A 8 0.05 -5.34 -21.48
C LYS A 8 -1.46 -5.11 -21.53
N GLU A 9 -2.21 -6.04 -22.10
CA GLU A 9 -3.67 -5.97 -22.16
C GLU A 9 -4.29 -6.13 -20.78
N LEU A 10 -3.80 -7.08 -19.96
CA LEU A 10 -4.22 -7.26 -18.57
C LEU A 10 -3.91 -6.03 -17.72
N GLU A 11 -2.69 -5.50 -17.79
CA GLU A 11 -2.30 -4.29 -17.06
C GLU A 11 -3.18 -3.09 -17.43
N ARG A 12 -3.45 -2.91 -18.72
CA ARG A 12 -4.36 -1.86 -19.19
C ARG A 12 -5.77 -2.07 -18.66
N LEU A 13 -6.29 -3.29 -18.70
CA LEU A 13 -7.63 -3.60 -18.18
C LEU A 13 -7.73 -3.30 -16.68
N ILE A 14 -6.71 -3.65 -15.89
CA ILE A 14 -6.64 -3.33 -14.45
C ILE A 14 -6.71 -1.82 -14.23
N LEU A 15 -5.85 -1.05 -14.90
CA LEU A 15 -5.78 0.41 -14.75
C LEU A 15 -7.08 1.09 -15.20
N ASP A 16 -7.60 0.71 -16.37
CA ASP A 16 -8.83 1.28 -16.92
C ASP A 16 -10.05 0.99 -16.04
N SER A 17 -10.15 -0.22 -15.49
CA SER A 17 -11.26 -0.60 -14.60
C SER A 17 -11.18 0.15 -13.28
N HIS A 18 -9.97 0.33 -12.73
CA HIS A 18 -9.76 1.17 -11.55
C HIS A 18 -10.19 2.63 -11.79
N HIS A 19 -9.78 3.24 -12.90
CA HIS A 19 -10.16 4.61 -13.23
C HIS A 19 -11.65 4.79 -13.47
N ARG A 20 -12.31 3.84 -14.16
CA ARG A 20 -13.77 3.89 -14.37
C ARG A 20 -14.55 3.75 -13.07
N ALA A 21 -14.17 2.83 -12.19
CA ALA A 21 -14.78 2.69 -10.88
C ALA A 21 -14.61 3.96 -10.03
N LEU A 22 -13.42 4.58 -10.03
CA LEU A 22 -13.20 5.86 -9.37
C LEU A 22 -14.07 6.99 -9.94
N ALA A 23 -14.22 7.06 -11.26
CA ALA A 23 -15.06 8.06 -11.91
C ALA A 23 -16.54 7.94 -11.48
N VAL A 24 -17.08 6.72 -11.47
CA VAL A 24 -18.44 6.45 -10.98
C VAL A 24 -18.60 6.85 -9.52
N ALA A 25 -17.66 6.45 -8.65
CA ALA A 25 -17.71 6.80 -7.23
C ALA A 25 -17.64 8.33 -7.03
N THR A 26 -16.78 9.02 -7.77
CA THR A 26 -16.61 10.48 -7.69
C THR A 26 -17.89 11.20 -8.14
N GLU A 27 -18.49 10.80 -9.26
CA GLU A 27 -19.75 11.38 -9.74
C GLU A 27 -20.88 11.25 -8.71
N MET A 28 -20.97 10.09 -8.05
CA MET A 28 -21.96 9.86 -7.00
C MET A 28 -21.72 10.77 -5.77
N VAL A 29 -20.47 10.93 -5.34
CA VAL A 29 -20.11 11.84 -4.23
C VAL A 29 -20.43 13.29 -4.58
N ASP A 30 -20.11 13.72 -5.80
CA ASP A 30 -20.38 15.08 -6.25
C ASP A 30 -21.89 15.37 -6.30
N LYS A 31 -22.68 14.42 -6.80
CA LYS A 31 -24.13 14.56 -6.95
C LYS A 31 -24.89 14.59 -5.62
N GLU A 32 -24.50 13.75 -4.65
CA GLU A 32 -25.24 13.57 -3.40
C GLU A 32 -24.67 14.42 -2.24
N PHE A 33 -23.37 14.69 -2.26
CA PHE A 33 -22.65 15.36 -1.16
C PHE A 33 -21.87 16.60 -1.59
N GLY A 34 -21.99 17.04 -2.85
CA GLY A 34 -21.28 18.23 -3.35
C GLY A 34 -19.77 18.11 -3.27
N GLY A 35 -19.23 16.90 -3.39
CA GLY A 35 -17.80 16.62 -3.29
C GLY A 35 -17.28 16.39 -1.87
N ASN A 36 -18.16 16.40 -0.85
CA ASN A 36 -17.75 16.16 0.54
C ASN A 36 -17.53 14.67 0.82
N LEU A 37 -16.29 14.21 0.61
CA LEU A 37 -15.90 12.81 0.78
C LEU A 37 -16.06 12.31 2.22
N ASP A 38 -15.72 13.11 3.23
CA ASP A 38 -15.83 12.69 4.65
C ASP A 38 -17.28 12.41 5.02
N GLN A 39 -18.20 13.26 4.58
CA GLN A 39 -19.63 13.05 4.80
C GLN A 39 -20.15 11.83 4.03
N ALA A 40 -19.75 11.68 2.77
CA ALA A 40 -20.12 10.55 1.94
C ALA A 40 -19.65 9.21 2.54
N LEU A 41 -18.40 9.13 3.01
CA LEU A 41 -17.82 7.92 3.62
C LEU A 41 -18.44 7.59 4.99
N SER A 42 -19.04 8.57 5.66
CA SER A 42 -19.77 8.34 6.92
C SER A 42 -21.17 7.75 6.73
N ASP A 43 -21.74 7.85 5.52
CA ASP A 43 -23.04 7.28 5.16
C ASP A 43 -22.88 5.85 4.62
N THR A 44 -23.21 4.88 5.46
CA THR A 44 -23.09 3.45 5.13
C THR A 44 -24.00 3.01 3.97
N ASP A 45 -25.18 3.61 3.83
CA ASP A 45 -26.12 3.28 2.75
C ASP A 45 -25.60 3.82 1.42
N PHE A 46 -25.04 5.02 1.42
CA PHE A 46 -24.37 5.58 0.25
C PHE A 46 -23.19 4.71 -0.19
N VAL A 47 -22.30 4.37 0.74
CA VAL A 47 -21.13 3.50 0.48
C VAL A 47 -21.56 2.18 -0.16
N THR A 48 -22.65 1.58 0.32
CA THR A 48 -23.21 0.35 -0.25
C THR A 48 -23.70 0.55 -1.69
N ARG A 49 -24.37 1.67 -2.00
CA ARG A 49 -24.82 1.99 -3.37
C ARG A 49 -23.66 2.19 -4.34
N VAL A 50 -22.60 2.88 -3.90
CA VAL A 50 -21.38 3.05 -4.70
C VAL A 50 -20.80 1.69 -5.06
N GLN A 51 -20.69 0.77 -4.09
CA GLN A 51 -20.15 -0.58 -4.32
C GLN A 51 -20.95 -1.38 -5.33
N VAL A 52 -22.28 -1.33 -5.25
CA VAL A 52 -23.15 -1.97 -6.25
C VAL A 52 -22.90 -1.37 -7.63
N SER A 53 -22.73 -0.05 -7.71
CA SER A 53 -22.55 0.68 -8.98
C SER A 53 -21.19 0.39 -9.63
N VAL A 54 -20.13 0.18 -8.84
CA VAL A 54 -18.79 -0.13 -9.36
C VAL A 54 -18.51 -1.62 -9.52
N ARG A 55 -19.48 -2.49 -9.18
CA ARG A 55 -19.27 -3.94 -9.09
C ARG A 55 -18.72 -4.55 -10.37
N GLU A 56 -19.27 -4.17 -11.52
CA GLU A 56 -18.84 -4.69 -12.82
C GLU A 56 -17.36 -4.37 -13.10
N GLU A 57 -16.93 -3.13 -12.84
CA GLU A 57 -15.54 -2.73 -13.03
C GLU A 57 -14.60 -3.38 -12.00
N TRP A 58 -15.09 -3.60 -10.78
CA TRP A 58 -14.34 -4.33 -9.76
C TRP A 58 -14.15 -5.80 -10.13
N ASP A 59 -15.19 -6.47 -10.65
CA ASP A 59 -15.10 -7.86 -11.10
C ASP A 59 -14.12 -8.00 -12.29
N LYS A 60 -14.12 -7.05 -13.24
CA LYS A 60 -13.11 -6.97 -14.34
C LYS A 60 -11.70 -6.79 -13.80
N TYR A 61 -11.52 -5.87 -12.85
CA TYR A 61 -10.25 -5.62 -12.18
C TYR A 61 -9.71 -6.90 -11.52
N LEU A 62 -10.54 -7.59 -10.73
CA LEU A 62 -10.14 -8.80 -10.01
C LEU A 62 -9.81 -9.96 -10.95
N ALA A 63 -10.64 -10.18 -11.98
CA ALA A 63 -10.39 -11.23 -12.96
C ALA A 63 -9.06 -11.02 -13.68
N ALA A 64 -8.78 -9.80 -14.14
CA ALA A 64 -7.52 -9.46 -14.80
C ALA A 64 -6.31 -9.63 -13.87
N TYR A 65 -6.46 -9.30 -12.59
CA TYR A 65 -5.40 -9.48 -11.59
C TYR A 65 -5.12 -10.97 -11.32
N CYS A 66 -6.16 -11.80 -11.21
CA CYS A 66 -6.03 -13.26 -11.11
C CYS A 66 -5.29 -13.84 -12.32
N GLU A 67 -5.64 -13.41 -13.53
CA GLU A 67 -4.96 -13.86 -14.75
C GLU A 67 -3.49 -13.42 -14.77
N LEU A 68 -3.17 -12.21 -14.31
CA LEU A 68 -1.80 -11.72 -14.21
C LEU A 68 -0.96 -12.54 -13.21
N GLU A 69 -1.56 -13.00 -12.10
CA GLU A 69 -0.91 -13.91 -11.15
C GLU A 69 -0.56 -15.27 -11.76
N LEU A 70 -1.46 -15.83 -12.59
CA LEU A 70 -1.23 -17.08 -13.33
C LEU A 70 -0.20 -16.90 -14.45
N LEU A 71 -0.24 -15.76 -15.14
CA LEU A 71 0.68 -15.44 -16.22
C LEU A 71 2.13 -15.39 -15.72
N GLU A 72 2.38 -14.93 -14.49
CA GLU A 72 3.72 -14.92 -13.90
C GLU A 72 4.36 -16.32 -13.85
N GLU A 73 3.56 -17.37 -13.61
CA GLU A 73 4.05 -18.76 -13.51
C GLU A 73 4.37 -19.37 -14.88
N THR A 74 3.76 -18.86 -15.94
CA THR A 74 3.86 -19.40 -17.30
C THR A 74 4.79 -18.61 -18.20
N GLU A 75 4.89 -17.29 -18.02
CA GLU A 75 5.84 -16.46 -18.77
C GLU A 75 7.28 -16.58 -18.24
N GLY A 76 7.48 -17.14 -17.04
CA GLY A 76 8.78 -17.13 -16.37
C GLY A 76 9.36 -15.71 -16.25
N PHE A 77 8.49 -14.70 -16.29
CA PHE A 77 8.86 -13.30 -16.42
C PHE A 77 9.10 -12.71 -15.03
N PRO A 78 10.17 -11.93 -14.83
CA PRO A 78 10.60 -11.48 -13.51
C PRO A 78 9.84 -10.22 -13.06
N ALA A 79 8.50 -10.16 -13.13
CA ALA A 79 7.77 -8.97 -12.68
C ALA A 79 7.90 -8.80 -11.17
N ILE A 80 7.75 -9.92 -10.47
CA ILE A 80 8.02 -10.07 -9.04
C ILE A 80 9.45 -9.56 -8.70
N HIS A 81 10.47 -9.99 -9.46
CA HIS A 81 11.86 -9.56 -9.24
C HIS A 81 12.13 -8.11 -9.66
N TRP A 82 11.47 -7.64 -10.71
CA TRP A 82 11.56 -6.25 -11.15
C TRP A 82 11.00 -5.33 -10.05
N TYR A 83 9.83 -5.67 -9.50
CA TYR A 83 9.23 -4.95 -8.39
C TYR A 83 10.13 -4.99 -7.14
N ALA A 84 10.68 -6.17 -6.81
CA ALA A 84 11.65 -6.32 -5.73
C ALA A 84 12.89 -5.42 -5.92
N SER A 85 13.41 -5.31 -7.15
CA SER A 85 14.56 -4.43 -7.44
C SER A 85 14.25 -2.95 -7.24
N ARG A 86 12.99 -2.53 -7.38
CA ARG A 86 12.56 -1.15 -7.10
C ARG A 86 12.52 -0.89 -5.60
N ILE A 87 12.01 -1.84 -4.84
CA ILE A 87 12.06 -1.79 -3.37
C ILE A 87 13.51 -1.78 -2.88
N ASP A 88 14.41 -2.56 -3.49
CA ASP A 88 15.83 -2.53 -3.16
C ASP A 88 16.46 -1.15 -3.41
N ALA A 89 16.10 -0.47 -4.51
CA ALA A 89 16.57 0.89 -4.79
C ALA A 89 16.08 1.90 -3.75
N ILE A 90 14.83 1.81 -3.30
CA ILE A 90 14.30 2.64 -2.21
C ILE A 90 15.02 2.31 -0.89
N ALA A 91 15.25 1.02 -0.62
CA ALA A 91 15.90 0.56 0.60
C ALA A 91 17.35 1.03 0.73
N GLN A 92 18.07 1.26 -0.37
CA GLN A 92 19.43 1.81 -0.34
C GLN A 92 19.49 3.22 0.27
N GLN A 93 18.37 3.93 0.31
CA GLN A 93 18.28 5.30 0.83
C GLN A 93 17.96 5.34 2.33
N LEU A 94 17.79 4.17 2.96
CA LEU A 94 17.50 4.03 4.37
C LEU A 94 18.78 3.65 5.14
N PRO A 95 19.12 4.38 6.22
CA PRO A 95 20.15 3.98 7.17
C PRO A 95 19.89 2.59 7.78
N THR A 96 20.94 1.93 8.29
CA THR A 96 20.83 0.57 8.83
C THR A 96 19.95 0.53 10.10
N GLU A 97 20.01 1.59 10.90
CA GLU A 97 19.31 1.76 12.17
C GLU A 97 17.79 1.72 12.00
N VAL A 98 17.29 2.32 10.92
CA VAL A 98 15.84 2.41 10.62
C VAL A 98 15.29 1.18 9.89
N LYS A 99 16.17 0.24 9.51
CA LYS A 99 15.81 -1.07 8.92
C LYS A 99 15.52 -2.15 9.95
N ALA A 100 15.56 -1.84 11.25
CA ALA A 100 15.29 -2.81 12.30
C ALA A 100 13.82 -3.29 12.27
N LEU A 101 12.88 -2.37 12.01
CA LEU A 101 11.45 -2.65 11.96
C LEU A 101 10.79 -1.83 10.85
N GLY A 102 10.06 -2.50 9.96
CA GLY A 102 9.11 -1.86 9.05
C GLY A 102 7.69 -1.95 9.60
N TYR A 103 6.95 -0.86 9.57
CA TYR A 103 5.52 -0.85 9.88
C TYR A 103 4.75 -0.35 8.66
N TYR A 104 3.87 -1.19 8.12
CA TYR A 104 3.12 -0.93 6.90
C TYR A 104 1.62 -1.06 7.17
N PRO A 105 0.96 0.02 7.63
CA PRO A 105 -0.50 0.11 7.67
C PRO A 105 -1.10 0.16 6.26
N PHE A 106 -2.34 -0.31 6.12
CA PHE A 106 -3.10 -0.36 4.85
C PHE A 106 -2.34 -1.12 3.75
N CYS A 107 -1.58 -2.14 4.14
CA CYS A 107 -0.65 -2.81 3.24
C CYS A 107 -1.36 -3.66 2.16
N GLY A 108 -2.64 -4.01 2.37
CA GLY A 108 -3.35 -4.99 1.57
C GLY A 108 -2.55 -6.28 1.47
N ILE A 109 -2.15 -6.64 0.25
CA ILE A 109 -1.37 -7.85 -0.07
C ILE A 109 0.11 -7.57 -0.38
N ASP A 110 0.59 -6.33 -0.29
CA ASP A 110 1.95 -5.92 -0.67
C ASP A 110 3.02 -6.33 0.38
N PHE A 111 3.40 -7.61 0.36
CA PHE A 111 4.35 -8.17 1.32
C PHE A 111 5.83 -7.99 0.94
N TYR A 112 6.11 -7.42 -0.24
CA TYR A 112 7.46 -7.25 -0.76
C TYR A 112 8.33 -6.39 0.14
N TRP A 113 7.75 -5.44 0.87
CA TRP A 113 8.47 -4.61 1.82
C TRP A 113 9.14 -5.40 2.95
N ALA A 114 8.70 -6.64 3.22
CA ALA A 114 9.39 -7.54 4.16
C ALA A 114 10.83 -7.87 3.75
N ARG A 115 11.20 -7.63 2.48
CA ARG A 115 12.56 -7.76 1.98
C ARG A 115 13.56 -6.83 2.67
N VAL A 116 13.11 -5.64 3.09
CA VAL A 116 13.99 -4.55 3.53
C VAL A 116 14.33 -4.64 5.02
N PHE A 117 13.43 -5.16 5.84
CA PHE A 117 13.49 -5.04 7.29
C PHE A 117 13.74 -6.38 7.98
N LYS A 118 14.43 -6.34 9.12
CA LYS A 118 14.62 -7.54 9.97
C LYS A 118 13.29 -8.10 10.46
N LYS A 119 12.35 -7.20 10.79
CA LYS A 119 10.96 -7.52 11.11
C LYS A 119 10.04 -6.55 10.39
N THR A 120 8.90 -7.03 9.90
CA THR A 120 7.86 -6.19 9.30
C THR A 120 6.51 -6.47 9.95
N VAL A 121 5.80 -5.42 10.32
CA VAL A 121 4.42 -5.46 10.82
C VAL A 121 3.51 -4.96 9.71
N PHE A 122 2.70 -5.85 9.17
CA PHE A 122 1.65 -5.58 8.20
C PHE A 122 0.34 -5.41 8.96
N GLU A 123 -0.31 -4.26 8.81
CA GLU A 123 -1.62 -3.99 9.41
C GLU A 123 -2.62 -3.64 8.32
N ASP A 124 -3.73 -4.37 8.29
CA ASP A 124 -4.83 -4.10 7.38
C ASP A 124 -6.16 -4.52 8.00
N ILE A 125 -7.19 -3.73 7.78
CA ILE A 125 -8.54 -3.99 8.30
C ILE A 125 -9.20 -5.18 7.60
N GLY A 126 -8.83 -5.46 6.35
CA GLY A 126 -9.31 -6.62 5.58
C GLY A 126 -8.76 -7.96 6.07
N PHE A 127 -7.68 -7.98 6.85
CA PHE A 127 -7.10 -9.24 7.32
C PHE A 127 -8.07 -10.03 8.20
N GLY A 128 -8.39 -11.25 7.75
CA GLY A 128 -9.27 -12.16 8.47
C GLY A 128 -10.76 -11.86 8.29
N LYS A 129 -11.12 -10.97 7.36
CA LYS A 129 -12.51 -10.72 6.95
C LYS A 129 -12.87 -11.62 5.77
N GLN A 130 -14.13 -12.04 5.70
CA GLN A 130 -14.66 -12.71 4.51
C GLN A 130 -14.94 -11.69 3.42
N ASP A 131 -15.58 -10.59 3.78
CA ASP A 131 -15.85 -9.48 2.89
C ASP A 131 -15.44 -8.18 3.57
N MET A 132 -14.85 -7.29 2.79
CA MET A 132 -14.50 -5.94 3.20
C MET A 132 -14.85 -5.01 2.05
N PRO A 133 -16.01 -4.37 2.13
CA PRO A 133 -16.41 -3.43 1.13
C PRO A 133 -15.39 -2.28 1.02
N ASN A 134 -15.14 -1.75 -0.19
CA ASN A 134 -14.13 -0.73 -0.52
C ASN A 134 -12.66 -1.20 -0.60
N MET A 135 -12.40 -2.51 -0.67
CA MET A 135 -11.05 -3.02 -0.90
C MET A 135 -10.79 -3.35 -2.38
N TRP A 136 -9.63 -2.95 -2.87
CA TRP A 136 -9.13 -3.32 -4.21
C TRP A 136 -8.49 -4.71 -4.27
N TRP A 137 -8.60 -5.48 -3.20
CA TRP A 137 -8.17 -6.88 -3.10
C TRP A 137 -9.24 -7.65 -2.35
N GLU A 138 -9.42 -8.93 -2.66
CA GLU A 138 -10.51 -9.75 -2.11
C GLU A 138 -10.12 -10.37 -0.75
N PRO A 139 -10.70 -9.93 0.38
CA PRO A 139 -10.28 -10.39 1.70
C PRO A 139 -10.41 -11.90 1.91
N ALA A 140 -11.50 -12.50 1.41
CA ALA A 140 -11.72 -13.94 1.44
C ALA A 140 -10.56 -14.72 0.79
N ARG A 141 -10.14 -14.31 -0.41
CA ARG A 141 -9.06 -14.96 -1.16
C ARG A 141 -7.72 -14.84 -0.44
N TYR A 142 -7.47 -13.70 0.18
CA TYR A 142 -6.22 -13.40 0.87
C TYR A 142 -6.34 -13.52 2.40
N GLY A 143 -7.17 -14.47 2.86
CA GLY A 143 -7.24 -14.89 4.25
C GLY A 143 -5.93 -15.51 4.77
N LYS A 144 -5.95 -16.16 5.94
CA LYS A 144 -4.74 -16.75 6.54
C LYS A 144 -4.03 -17.74 5.62
N GLN A 145 -4.77 -18.58 4.90
CA GLN A 145 -4.20 -19.57 3.98
C GLN A 145 -3.67 -18.94 2.69
N GLY A 146 -4.43 -18.03 2.07
CA GLY A 146 -3.97 -17.31 0.87
C GLY A 146 -2.67 -16.55 1.13
N ARG A 147 -2.57 -15.83 2.26
CA ARG A 147 -1.30 -15.17 2.66
C ARG A 147 -0.15 -16.15 2.84
N LYS A 148 -0.39 -17.32 3.43
CA LYS A 148 0.66 -18.35 3.55
C LYS A 148 1.16 -18.81 2.18
N GLN A 149 0.28 -18.98 1.20
CA GLN A 149 0.64 -19.38 -0.16
C GLN A 149 1.45 -18.29 -0.86
N ILE A 150 1.03 -17.03 -0.77
CA ILE A 150 1.79 -15.89 -1.30
C ILE A 150 3.19 -15.85 -0.70
N LEU A 151 3.28 -15.88 0.64
CA LEU A 151 4.57 -15.81 1.32
C LEU A 151 5.46 -16.99 0.96
N ALA A 152 4.92 -18.21 0.88
CA ALA A 152 5.69 -19.38 0.45
C ALA A 152 6.33 -19.14 -0.93
N LYS A 153 5.56 -18.63 -1.90
CA LYS A 153 6.06 -18.28 -3.23
C LYS A 153 7.11 -17.17 -3.19
N LEU A 154 6.90 -16.10 -2.40
CA LEU A 154 7.87 -15.01 -2.28
C LEU A 154 9.18 -15.45 -1.59
N PHE A 155 9.13 -16.41 -0.65
CA PHE A 155 10.32 -17.01 -0.05
C PHE A 155 11.05 -17.94 -1.03
N GLU A 156 10.30 -18.80 -1.73
CA GLU A 156 10.84 -19.72 -2.74
C GLU A 156 11.58 -18.97 -3.84
N LEU A 157 11.01 -17.87 -4.31
CA LEU A 157 11.61 -16.99 -5.32
C LEU A 157 12.69 -16.06 -4.75
N THR A 158 13.05 -16.16 -3.46
CA THR A 158 14.05 -15.30 -2.79
C THR A 158 13.75 -13.79 -2.86
N VAL A 159 12.48 -13.44 -3.04
CA VAL A 159 11.98 -12.06 -3.04
C VAL A 159 11.97 -11.51 -1.62
N ILE A 160 11.51 -12.33 -0.68
CA ILE A 160 11.65 -12.05 0.75
C ILE A 160 12.71 -13.02 1.29
N PRO A 161 13.70 -12.55 2.07
CA PRO A 161 14.71 -13.44 2.62
C PRO A 161 14.09 -14.38 3.66
N PRO A 162 14.53 -15.66 3.77
CA PRO A 162 13.96 -16.63 4.70
C PRO A 162 14.11 -16.24 6.18
N THR A 163 14.99 -15.28 6.48
CA THR A 163 15.20 -14.73 7.82
C THR A 163 14.22 -13.62 8.20
N ALA A 164 13.42 -13.12 7.26
CA ALA A 164 12.45 -12.06 7.50
C ALA A 164 11.39 -12.49 8.52
N LYS A 165 11.17 -11.66 9.54
CA LYS A 165 10.10 -11.90 10.53
C LYS A 165 8.88 -11.07 10.19
N LEU A 166 7.76 -11.71 9.89
CA LEU A 166 6.52 -11.04 9.50
C LEU A 166 5.48 -11.14 10.61
N THR A 167 4.76 -10.06 10.87
CA THR A 167 3.62 -10.00 11.81
C THR A 167 2.44 -9.40 11.08
N PHE A 168 1.27 -10.04 11.21
CA PHE A 168 0.03 -9.57 10.59
C PHE A 168 -0.96 -9.15 11.66
N VAL A 169 -1.51 -7.95 11.53
CA VAL A 169 -2.47 -7.35 12.45
C VAL A 169 -3.75 -7.03 11.69
N SER A 170 -4.88 -7.54 12.16
CA SER A 170 -6.19 -7.05 11.71
C SER A 170 -6.53 -5.80 12.51
N GLY A 171 -6.60 -4.65 11.86
CA GLY A 171 -6.80 -3.38 12.55
C GLY A 171 -7.12 -2.23 11.59
N ASN A 172 -7.94 -1.28 12.06
CA ASN A 172 -8.11 -0.01 11.38
C ASN A 172 -6.97 0.92 11.80
N ALA A 173 -6.02 1.16 10.90
CA ALA A 173 -4.86 1.99 11.20
C ALA A 173 -5.19 3.49 11.32
N GLU A 174 -6.35 3.95 10.82
CA GLU A 174 -6.85 5.34 11.01
C GLU A 174 -7.28 5.59 12.46
N VAL A 175 -7.71 4.54 13.18
CA VAL A 175 -8.09 4.67 14.58
C VAL A 175 -6.85 4.66 15.47
N LYS A 176 -6.80 5.56 16.45
CA LYS A 176 -5.69 5.65 17.42
C LYS A 176 -5.49 4.29 18.12
N ARG A 177 -4.30 3.69 17.97
CA ARG A 177 -3.88 2.58 18.83
C ARG A 177 -3.65 3.09 20.25
N ARG A 178 -4.22 2.42 21.24
CA ARG A 178 -3.97 2.74 22.66
C ARG A 178 -2.50 2.55 23.05
N ASN A 179 -1.80 1.61 22.40
CA ASN A 179 -0.37 1.38 22.55
C ASN A 179 0.31 1.55 21.18
N ASN A 180 1.03 2.65 20.97
CA ASN A 180 1.77 2.91 19.73
C ASN A 180 3.22 2.42 19.85
N ASP A 181 3.37 1.13 20.16
CA ASP A 181 4.67 0.49 20.42
C ASP A 181 5.64 0.50 19.24
N LEU A 182 5.18 0.89 18.06
CA LEU A 182 5.93 0.97 16.80
C LEU A 182 6.53 2.36 16.56
N ASN A 183 6.11 3.40 17.29
CA ASN A 183 6.57 4.78 17.11
C ASN A 183 7.98 4.99 17.70
N ARG A 184 9.03 4.58 16.98
CA ARG A 184 10.43 4.60 17.45
C ARG A 184 11.42 5.02 16.38
N ALA A 185 12.55 5.60 16.80
CA ALA A 185 13.62 6.05 15.91
C ALA A 185 14.25 4.93 15.05
N THR A 186 14.17 3.67 15.47
CA THR A 186 14.67 2.52 14.70
C THR A 186 13.63 1.91 13.75
N THR A 187 12.44 2.50 13.67
CA THR A 187 11.33 2.01 12.86
C THR A 187 11.13 2.89 11.63
N THR A 188 10.87 2.26 10.50
CA THR A 188 10.40 2.92 9.28
C THR A 188 8.89 2.72 9.16
N LEU A 189 8.15 3.82 9.03
CA LEU A 189 6.73 3.81 8.69
C LEU A 189 6.58 3.85 7.16
N ILE A 190 5.80 2.95 6.60
CA ILE A 190 5.48 2.91 5.17
C ILE A 190 4.01 3.23 5.04
N VAL A 191 3.67 4.35 4.41
CA VAL A 191 2.28 4.75 4.18
C VAL A 191 2.03 4.71 2.70
N LYS A 192 1.18 3.78 2.28
CA LYS A 192 0.71 3.72 0.91
C LYS A 192 -0.55 4.56 0.72
N GLY A 193 -0.62 5.23 -0.42
CA GLY A 193 -1.74 6.03 -0.87
C GLY A 193 -2.79 5.24 -1.63
N GLY A 194 -3.91 5.92 -1.88
CA GLY A 194 -5.27 5.34 -1.88
C GLY A 194 -6.03 5.74 -0.61
N HIS A 195 -5.31 6.16 0.43
CA HIS A 195 -5.81 6.80 1.64
C HIS A 195 -5.23 8.21 1.77
N ASP A 196 -5.93 9.10 2.46
CA ASP A 196 -5.45 10.45 2.78
C ASP A 196 -4.31 10.36 3.82
N PHE A 197 -3.07 10.58 3.37
CA PHE A 197 -1.88 10.53 4.19
C PHE A 197 -1.95 11.56 5.32
N LEU A 198 -2.37 12.79 5.01
CA LEU A 198 -2.44 13.87 5.98
C LEU A 198 -3.51 13.59 7.03
N HIS A 199 -4.67 13.07 6.62
CA HIS A 199 -5.72 12.62 7.53
C HIS A 199 -5.19 11.51 8.44
N PHE A 200 -4.62 10.44 7.89
CA PHE A 200 -4.04 9.34 8.66
C PHE A 200 -3.00 9.86 9.67
N PHE A 201 -2.09 10.73 9.22
CA PHE A 201 -1.04 11.25 10.08
C PHE A 201 -1.61 12.13 11.19
N GLY A 202 -2.56 13.00 10.84
CA GLY A 202 -3.26 13.90 11.76
C GLY A 202 -4.12 13.17 12.80
N THR A 203 -4.81 12.09 12.42
CA THR A 203 -5.62 11.29 13.35
C THR A 203 -4.75 10.40 14.23
N ARG A 204 -3.79 9.70 13.62
CA ARG A 204 -2.94 8.73 14.31
C ARG A 204 -2.00 9.40 15.33
N PHE A 205 -1.44 10.56 14.97
CA PHE A 205 -0.45 11.28 15.76
C PHE A 205 -0.99 12.58 16.37
N LYS A 206 -2.33 12.76 16.42
CA LYS A 206 -3.00 13.96 16.99
C LYS A 206 -2.47 14.36 18.37
N ASN A 207 -2.17 13.37 19.21
CA ASN A 207 -1.80 13.57 20.61
C ASN A 207 -0.40 13.03 20.95
N GLU A 208 0.36 12.57 19.95
CA GLU A 208 1.66 11.94 20.15
C GLU A 208 2.58 12.31 18.99
N ARG A 209 3.77 12.84 19.28
CA ARG A 209 4.71 13.23 18.23
C ARG A 209 5.21 11.98 17.48
N PRO A 210 5.25 11.98 16.14
CA PRO A 210 5.85 10.90 15.36
C PRO A 210 7.38 10.83 15.63
N LEU A 211 7.86 9.63 15.91
CA LEU A 211 9.23 9.28 16.31
C LEU A 211 9.91 8.31 15.33
N PHE A 212 9.24 7.86 14.27
CA PHE A 212 9.82 7.00 13.24
C PHE A 212 11.13 7.59 12.72
N GLY A 213 12.13 6.73 12.49
CA GLY A 213 13.39 7.20 11.95
C GLY A 213 13.27 7.59 10.48
N ALA A 214 12.42 6.86 9.75
CA ALA A 214 12.09 7.13 8.37
C ALA A 214 10.59 6.98 8.11
N ILE A 215 10.10 7.73 7.13
CA ILE A 215 8.75 7.58 6.58
C ILE A 215 8.88 7.41 5.08
N ILE A 216 8.25 6.38 4.54
CA ILE A 216 8.10 6.17 3.11
C ILE A 216 6.65 6.49 2.76
N SER A 217 6.43 7.46 1.89
CA SER A 217 5.12 7.78 1.33
C SER A 217 5.04 7.24 -0.09
N ILE A 218 4.04 6.42 -0.40
CA ILE A 218 3.85 5.83 -1.73
C ILE A 218 2.56 6.40 -2.33
N SER A 219 2.64 7.23 -3.37
CA SER A 219 1.51 7.76 -4.17
C SER A 219 0.28 8.17 -3.38
N ALA A 220 0.47 9.16 -2.51
CA ALA A 220 -0.59 9.71 -1.68
C ALA A 220 -1.67 10.44 -2.48
N VAL A 221 -2.90 10.49 -1.92
CA VAL A 221 -3.97 11.35 -2.43
C VAL A 221 -3.62 12.84 -2.26
N ASN A 222 -2.85 13.17 -1.23
CA ASN A 222 -2.38 14.53 -0.98
C ASN A 222 -1.18 14.89 -1.88
N THR A 223 -1.01 16.18 -2.17
CA THR A 223 0.15 16.62 -2.96
C THR A 223 1.46 16.39 -2.19
N LEU A 224 2.55 16.12 -2.92
CA LEU A 224 3.87 15.97 -2.31
C LEU A 224 4.29 17.20 -1.49
N ARG A 225 3.91 18.41 -1.94
CA ARG A 225 4.20 19.67 -1.25
C ARG A 225 3.54 19.73 0.12
N ASP A 226 2.29 19.28 0.24
CA ASP A 226 1.57 19.30 1.52
C ASP A 226 2.15 18.26 2.49
N ILE A 227 2.57 17.10 1.96
CA ILE A 227 3.26 16.06 2.74
C ILE A 227 4.60 16.56 3.25
N GLU A 228 5.42 17.18 2.39
CA GLU A 228 6.69 17.80 2.78
C GLU A 228 6.48 18.86 3.86
N HIS A 229 5.49 19.74 3.70
CA HIS A 229 5.17 20.76 4.67
C HIS A 229 4.79 20.15 6.02
N CYS A 230 3.86 19.18 6.04
CA CYS A 230 3.45 18.46 7.24
C CYS A 230 4.65 17.78 7.93
N LEU A 231 5.43 17.00 7.19
CA LEU A 231 6.56 16.24 7.72
C LEU A 231 7.72 17.14 8.21
N SER A 232 7.93 18.31 7.59
CA SER A 232 8.92 19.29 8.04
C SER A 232 8.64 19.82 9.45
N ALA A 233 7.36 20.02 9.80
CA ALA A 233 6.94 20.42 11.14
C ALA A 233 7.30 19.37 12.21
N PHE A 234 7.50 18.12 11.78
CA PHE A 234 7.94 17.01 12.63
C PHE A 234 9.42 16.68 12.52
N SER A 235 10.21 17.55 11.90
CA SER A 235 11.67 17.41 11.76
C SER A 235 12.07 16.26 10.83
N TYR A 236 11.30 16.04 9.76
CA TYR A 236 11.65 15.14 8.66
C TYR A 236 12.03 15.92 7.41
N GLU A 237 12.94 15.37 6.63
CA GLU A 237 13.35 15.91 5.33
C GLU A 237 13.31 14.82 4.27
N LYS A 238 12.84 15.16 3.08
CA LYS A 238 12.87 14.25 1.93
C LYS A 238 14.31 14.05 1.48
N VAL A 239 14.76 12.80 1.41
CA VAL A 239 16.11 12.45 0.96
C VAL A 239 16.13 11.74 -0.38
N PHE A 240 14.99 11.20 -0.80
CA PHE A 240 14.89 10.46 -2.06
C PHE A 240 13.48 10.51 -2.62
N SER A 241 13.39 10.42 -3.95
CA SER A 241 12.16 10.24 -4.68
C SER A 241 12.38 9.22 -5.79
N TYR A 242 11.50 8.25 -5.86
CA TYR A 242 11.41 7.27 -6.91
C TYR A 242 10.14 7.57 -7.71
N ALA A 243 10.30 7.90 -8.98
CA ALA A 243 9.16 8.01 -9.89
C ALA A 243 8.66 6.60 -10.21
N GLY A 244 7.38 6.38 -9.93
CA GLY A 244 6.70 5.12 -10.20
C GLY A 244 6.64 4.79 -11.68
N ASN A 245 6.21 3.56 -11.94
CA ASN A 245 5.88 3.12 -13.28
C ASN A 245 4.52 2.42 -13.19
N ASP A 246 3.73 2.47 -14.27
CA ASP A 246 2.46 1.73 -14.42
C ASP A 246 2.71 0.21 -14.58
N PHE A 247 3.46 -0.36 -13.66
CA PHE A 247 3.89 -1.74 -13.66
C PHE A 247 3.20 -2.49 -12.54
N ILE A 248 2.43 -3.51 -12.91
CA ILE A 248 1.69 -4.35 -11.96
C ILE A 248 2.46 -5.66 -11.78
N ALA A 249 2.72 -6.02 -10.52
CA ALA A 249 3.31 -7.30 -10.16
C ALA A 249 2.31 -8.13 -9.34
N PRO A 250 2.32 -9.46 -9.47
CA PRO A 250 1.52 -10.34 -8.63
C PRO A 250 1.69 -10.02 -7.15
N TYR A 251 0.61 -10.05 -6.38
CA TYR A 251 0.65 -9.79 -4.93
C TYR A 251 1.24 -8.43 -4.52
N ALA A 252 1.41 -7.51 -5.46
CA ALA A 252 1.88 -6.16 -5.17
C ALA A 252 0.76 -5.19 -5.50
N MET A 253 0.30 -4.44 -4.50
CA MET A 253 -0.49 -3.27 -4.83
C MET A 253 0.45 -2.26 -5.52
N GLU A 254 0.06 -1.72 -6.67
CA GLU A 254 0.85 -0.81 -7.55
C GLU A 254 1.88 0.10 -6.82
N LEU A 255 3.16 0.04 -7.21
CA LEU A 255 4.21 0.93 -6.73
C LEU A 255 4.37 2.08 -7.73
N ARG A 256 3.57 3.11 -7.49
CA ARG A 256 3.68 4.42 -8.14
C ARG A 256 4.85 5.20 -7.52
N ASP A 257 4.70 6.51 -7.38
CA ASP A 257 5.74 7.36 -6.80
C ASP A 257 5.99 7.00 -5.35
N ALA A 258 7.26 6.92 -4.96
CA ALA A 258 7.66 6.67 -3.59
C ALA A 258 8.66 7.74 -3.12
N HIS A 259 8.43 8.29 -1.94
CA HIS A 259 9.27 9.35 -1.36
C HIS A 259 9.74 8.91 0.01
N VAL A 260 11.05 9.05 0.25
CA VAL A 260 11.68 8.70 1.52
C VAL A 260 11.99 9.96 2.28
N PHE A 261 11.51 10.01 3.52
CA PHE A 261 11.74 11.09 4.47
C PHE A 261 12.52 10.55 5.67
N LEU A 262 13.61 11.21 6.04
CA LEU A 262 14.41 10.87 7.22
C LEU A 262 14.24 11.93 8.30
N LYS A 263 14.21 11.50 9.56
CA LYS A 263 14.20 12.40 10.70
C LYS A 263 15.58 13.05 10.86
N TYR A 264 15.65 14.38 11.07
CA TYR A 264 16.91 15.13 11.09
C TYR A 264 18.01 14.53 11.97
N VAL A 265 17.66 13.96 13.13
CA VAL A 265 18.61 13.38 14.08
C VAL A 265 19.26 12.06 13.62
N ILE A 266 18.82 11.50 12.50
CA ILE A 266 19.37 10.24 11.93
C ILE A 266 20.28 10.53 10.73
N LYS A 267 20.34 11.77 10.25
CA LYS A 267 21.37 12.19 9.30
C LYS A 267 22.70 12.33 10.06
N ALA A 268 23.54 11.31 9.98
CA ALA A 268 24.94 11.34 10.42
C ALA A 268 25.85 11.01 9.23
#